data_AF-A0A7X3VXB1-F1
#
_entry.id   AF-A0A7X3VXB1-F1
#
_cell.length_a   1.000
_cell.length_b   1.000
_cell.length_c   1.000
_cell.angle_alpha   90.00
_cell.angle_beta   90.00
_cell.angle_gamma   90.00
#
_symmetry.space_group_name_H-M   'P 1'
#
loop_
_entity.id
_entity.type
_entity.pdbx_description
1 polymer ?
#
loop_
_entity_poly.entity_id
_entity_poly.type
_entity_poly.pdbx_seq_one_letter_code
_entity_poly.pdbx_strand_id
1 'polypeptide(L)'
;MTATGSRPTATDAKTRLEGAGLAALFTAAAAALQRNIEPINDLNVFPVPDGDTGTNMYLTMQSGIDDLKGLTAPNVSEAASAFYSGTFMGARGNSGVILSQFFKGFSEGLDGSTDCGTDDLARACDLAREHAYKSVAKPVEGTMLTVIASVADATREAARDGHDIATVLSIASDRAAETVARTTEMLPVLQEA
;
A
#
# COMPACT_ATOMS: atom_id res chain seq x y z
N MET A 1 -19.38 40.58 25.99
CA MET A 1 -19.35 40.34 24.53
C MET A 1 -18.16 39.44 24.24
N THR A 2 -18.35 38.14 24.37
CA THR A 2 -17.33 37.13 24.06
C THR A 2 -17.78 36.42 22.79
N ALA A 3 -17.06 36.70 21.70
CA ALA A 3 -17.28 36.09 20.41
C ALA A 3 -16.87 34.62 20.48
N THR A 4 -17.87 33.74 20.42
CA THR A 4 -17.67 32.30 20.25
C THR A 4 -17.20 32.06 18.83
N GLY A 5 -15.89 31.85 18.65
CA GLY A 5 -15.32 31.43 17.38
C GLY A 5 -15.89 30.07 16.99
N SER A 6 -16.60 30.02 15.87
CA SER A 6 -17.10 28.78 15.28
C SER A 6 -15.92 27.85 14.99
N ARG A 7 -16.01 26.60 15.47
CA ARG A 7 -15.18 25.50 15.00
C ARG A 7 -15.36 25.36 13.48
N PRO A 8 -14.32 25.03 12.71
CA PRO A 8 -14.49 24.69 11.31
C PRO A 8 -15.41 23.47 11.23
N THR A 9 -16.52 23.62 10.50
CA THR A 9 -17.39 22.50 10.13
C THR A 9 -16.59 21.54 9.27
N ALA A 10 -16.74 20.23 9.52
CA ALA A 10 -16.13 19.16 8.75
C ALA A 10 -16.28 19.44 7.25
N THR A 11 -15.17 19.76 6.61
CA THR A 11 -15.03 19.86 5.16
C THR A 11 -15.55 18.56 4.56
N ASP A 12 -16.39 18.63 3.52
CA ASP A 12 -16.88 17.47 2.76
C ASP A 12 -15.76 16.45 2.54
N ALA A 13 -15.71 15.43 3.41
CA ALA A 13 -14.77 14.34 3.25
C ALA A 13 -15.24 13.60 2.00
N LYS A 14 -14.42 13.61 0.93
CA LYS A 14 -14.72 12.81 -0.27
C LYS A 14 -15.00 11.38 0.17
N THR A 15 -16.25 10.94 0.02
CA THR A 15 -16.70 9.61 0.42
C THR A 15 -16.11 8.51 -0.48
N ARG A 16 -15.57 8.90 -1.62
CA ARG A 16 -14.99 8.02 -2.64
C ARG A 16 -13.69 8.61 -3.16
N LEU A 17 -12.75 7.74 -3.52
CA LEU A 17 -11.46 8.07 -4.11
C LEU A 17 -11.59 8.06 -5.64
N GLU A 18 -11.23 9.16 -6.28
CA GLU A 18 -11.16 9.27 -7.74
C GLU A 18 -9.78 8.86 -8.25
N GLY A 19 -9.65 8.58 -9.55
CA GLY A 19 -8.37 8.13 -10.14
C GLY A 19 -7.21 9.11 -9.93
N ALA A 20 -7.46 10.42 -9.98
CA ALA A 20 -6.46 11.43 -9.65
C ALA A 20 -6.02 11.38 -8.17
N GLY A 21 -6.96 11.06 -7.26
CA GLY A 21 -6.65 10.86 -5.84
C GLY A 21 -5.81 9.61 -5.63
N LEU A 22 -6.16 8.50 -6.28
CA LEU A 22 -5.39 7.26 -6.23
C LEU A 22 -3.97 7.46 -6.79
N ALA A 23 -3.85 8.17 -7.91
CA ALA A 23 -2.57 8.53 -8.50
C ALA A 23 -1.69 9.37 -7.55
N ALA A 24 -2.29 10.31 -6.82
CA ALA A 24 -1.61 11.09 -5.81
C ALA A 24 -1.13 10.24 -4.62
N LEU A 25 -1.93 9.24 -4.19
CA LEU A 25 -1.53 8.30 -3.14
C LEU A 25 -0.32 7.46 -3.57
N PHE A 26 -0.32 6.90 -4.79
CA PHE A 26 0.84 6.16 -5.31
C PHE A 26 2.09 7.04 -5.39
N THR A 27 1.94 8.29 -5.85
CA THR A 27 3.04 9.26 -5.92
C THR A 27 3.60 9.57 -4.52
N ALA A 28 2.72 9.78 -3.54
CA ALA A 28 3.11 10.03 -2.16
C ALA A 28 3.84 8.83 -1.54
N ALA A 29 3.37 7.61 -1.82
CA ALA A 29 4.00 6.37 -1.35
C ALA A 29 5.41 6.18 -1.95
N ALA A 30 5.57 6.41 -3.26
CA ALA A 30 6.88 6.35 -3.91
C ALA A 30 7.86 7.39 -3.33
N ALA A 31 7.40 8.62 -3.08
CA ALA A 31 8.21 9.65 -2.45
C ALA A 31 8.56 9.31 -0.98
N ALA A 32 7.66 8.65 -0.25
CA ALA A 32 7.95 8.16 1.09
C ALA A 32 9.02 7.06 1.09
N LEU A 33 8.95 6.11 0.15
CA LEU A 33 10.00 5.09 -0.03
C LEU A 33 11.33 5.74 -0.40
N GLN A 34 11.33 6.71 -1.31
CA GLN A 34 12.55 7.43 -1.70
C GLN A 34 13.30 8.03 -0.51
N ARG A 35 12.56 8.65 0.43
CA ARG A 35 13.13 9.25 1.64
C ARG A 35 13.66 8.22 2.64
N ASN A 36 13.25 6.96 2.53
CA ASN A 36 13.57 5.89 3.46
C ASN A 36 14.37 4.75 2.81
N ILE A 37 14.97 4.96 1.62
CA ILE A 37 15.77 3.94 0.94
C ILE A 37 16.87 3.40 1.87
N GLU A 38 17.72 4.27 2.41
CA GLU A 38 18.84 3.83 3.26
C GLU A 38 18.37 3.17 4.56
N PRO A 39 17.42 3.75 5.34
CA PRO A 39 16.86 3.04 6.49
C PRO A 39 16.30 1.65 6.17
N ILE A 40 15.64 1.48 5.02
CA ILE A 40 15.09 0.18 4.62
C ILE A 40 16.21 -0.78 4.16
N ASN A 41 17.24 -0.28 3.47
CA ASN A 41 18.42 -1.07 3.12
C ASN A 41 19.13 -1.60 4.37
N ASP A 42 19.27 -0.76 5.41
CA ASP A 42 19.90 -1.11 6.69
C ASP A 42 19.08 -2.12 7.50
N LEU A 43 17.75 -2.12 7.35
CA LEU A 43 16.86 -3.12 7.97
C LEU A 43 17.00 -4.52 7.36
N ASN A 44 17.52 -4.65 6.14
CA ASN A 44 17.58 -5.94 5.45
C ASN A 44 18.66 -6.84 6.07
N VAL A 45 18.35 -7.47 7.21
CA VAL A 45 19.25 -8.36 7.93
C VAL A 45 18.93 -9.86 7.72
N PHE A 46 17.85 -10.20 7.01
CA PHE A 46 17.41 -11.58 6.83
C PHE A 46 16.89 -11.88 5.40
N PRO A 47 17.27 -13.01 4.76
CA PRO A 47 18.30 -13.99 5.15
C PRO A 47 19.72 -13.58 4.76
N VAL A 48 19.87 -12.61 3.85
CA VAL A 48 21.16 -12.10 3.38
C VAL A 48 21.07 -10.57 3.29
N PRO A 49 21.94 -9.84 3.99
CA PRO A 49 22.03 -8.38 3.86
C PRO A 49 22.73 -8.01 2.56
N ASP A 50 21.96 -7.93 1.49
CA ASP A 50 22.41 -7.39 0.19
C ASP A 50 22.34 -5.86 0.13
N GLY A 51 21.71 -5.22 1.14
CA GLY A 51 21.64 -3.77 1.30
C GLY A 51 20.88 -3.06 0.17
N ASP A 52 20.01 -3.76 -0.55
CA ASP A 52 19.34 -3.20 -1.73
C ASP A 52 17.81 -3.15 -1.67
N THR A 53 17.20 -3.63 -0.57
CA THR A 53 15.75 -3.81 -0.45
C THR A 53 14.98 -2.50 -0.66
N GLY A 54 15.39 -1.41 -0.02
CA GLY A 54 14.78 -0.08 -0.17
C GLY A 54 14.93 0.47 -1.57
N THR A 55 16.12 0.29 -2.17
CA THR A 55 16.40 0.67 -3.56
C THR A 55 15.50 -0.08 -4.54
N ASN A 56 15.38 -1.40 -4.37
CA ASN A 56 14.55 -2.28 -5.19
C ASN A 56 13.06 -1.92 -5.10
N MET A 57 12.55 -1.64 -3.89
CA MET A 57 11.18 -1.18 -3.68
C MET A 57 10.92 0.17 -4.35
N TYR A 58 11.81 1.15 -4.15
CA TYR A 58 11.66 2.49 -4.74
C TYR A 58 11.69 2.44 -6.27
N LEU A 59 12.66 1.76 -6.87
CA LEU A 59 12.76 1.66 -8.33
C LEU A 59 11.54 0.97 -8.95
N THR A 60 11.01 -0.06 -8.29
CA THR A 60 9.76 -0.72 -8.72
C THR A 60 8.59 0.25 -8.71
N MET A 61 8.40 1.00 -7.62
CA MET A 61 7.34 2.01 -7.51
C MET A 61 7.52 3.14 -8.53
N GLN A 62 8.76 3.57 -8.78
CA GLN A 62 9.06 4.61 -9.76
C GLN A 62 8.63 4.19 -11.17
N SER A 63 8.83 2.93 -11.56
CA SER A 63 8.32 2.41 -12.84
C SER A 63 6.79 2.47 -12.93
N GLY A 64 6.08 2.16 -11.84
CA GLY A 64 4.62 2.36 -11.76
C GLY A 64 4.20 3.82 -11.95
N ILE A 65 4.92 4.75 -11.34
CA ILE A 65 4.67 6.19 -11.48
C ILE A 65 4.91 6.67 -12.90
N ASP A 66 5.92 6.14 -13.59
CA ASP A 66 6.25 6.56 -14.95
C ASP A 66 5.17 6.13 -15.96
N ASP A 67 4.60 4.93 -15.81
CA ASP A 67 3.42 4.49 -16.61
C ASP A 67 2.19 5.36 -16.31
N LEU A 68 1.97 5.69 -15.03
CA LEU A 68 0.83 6.50 -14.59
C LEU A 68 0.87 7.94 -15.13
N LYS A 69 2.06 8.55 -15.25
CA LYS A 69 2.24 9.90 -15.82
C LYS A 69 1.79 10.00 -17.28
N GLY A 70 1.69 8.88 -18.00
CA GLY A 70 1.21 8.85 -19.38
C GLY A 70 -0.30 9.07 -19.51
N LEU A 71 -1.05 9.03 -18.41
CA LEU A 71 -2.51 9.13 -18.43
C LEU A 71 -3.00 10.57 -18.23
N THR A 72 -4.11 10.90 -18.89
CA THR A 72 -4.82 12.17 -18.72
C THR A 72 -6.18 11.89 -18.09
N ALA A 73 -6.42 12.42 -16.89
CA ALA A 73 -7.66 12.26 -16.13
C ALA A 73 -8.19 10.80 -16.03
N PRO A 74 -7.34 9.83 -15.59
CA PRO A 74 -7.78 8.44 -15.48
C PRO A 74 -8.83 8.26 -14.39
N ASN A 75 -9.71 7.28 -14.58
CA ASN A 75 -10.53 6.73 -13.50
C ASN A 75 -9.68 5.81 -12.58
N VAL A 76 -10.26 5.28 -11.49
CA VAL A 76 -9.47 4.45 -10.54
C VAL A 76 -8.98 3.14 -11.13
N SER A 77 -9.78 2.48 -11.98
CA SER A 77 -9.39 1.24 -12.66
C SER A 77 -8.20 1.48 -13.59
N GLU A 78 -8.24 2.55 -14.38
CA GLU A 78 -7.18 2.93 -15.31
C GLU A 78 -5.89 3.29 -14.57
N ALA A 79 -6.01 4.07 -13.48
CA ALA A 79 -4.86 4.45 -12.66
C ALA A 79 -4.21 3.23 -11.98
N ALA A 80 -5.01 2.32 -11.40
CA ALA A 80 -4.51 1.10 -10.77
C ALA A 80 -3.86 0.16 -11.79
N SER A 81 -4.48 -0.02 -12.97
CA SER A 81 -3.96 -0.89 -14.03
C SER A 81 -2.65 -0.38 -14.61
N ALA A 82 -2.52 0.92 -14.87
CA ALA A 82 -1.27 1.50 -15.36
C ALA A 82 -0.16 1.40 -14.31
N PHE A 83 -0.47 1.70 -13.05
CA PHE A 83 0.50 1.58 -11.97
C PHE A 83 0.98 0.13 -11.78
N TYR A 84 0.05 -0.83 -11.83
CA TYR A 84 0.39 -2.26 -11.84
C TYR A 84 1.29 -2.62 -13.03
N SER A 85 0.95 -2.22 -14.26
CA SER A 85 1.77 -2.47 -15.46
C SER A 85 3.22 -2.03 -15.24
N GLY A 86 3.42 -0.78 -14.79
CA GLY A 86 4.76 -0.25 -14.57
C GLY A 86 5.51 -0.96 -13.45
N THR A 87 4.85 -1.25 -12.32
CA THR A 87 5.48 -2.00 -11.22
C THR A 87 5.82 -3.44 -11.62
N PHE A 88 5.01 -4.09 -12.46
CA PHE A 88 5.26 -5.44 -12.96
C PHE A 88 6.45 -5.48 -13.91
N MET A 89 6.49 -4.59 -14.90
CA MET A 89 7.59 -4.52 -15.87
C MET A 89 8.91 -4.03 -15.24
N GLY A 90 8.79 -3.17 -14.22
CA GLY A 90 9.92 -2.56 -13.52
C GLY A 90 10.37 -3.28 -12.25
N ALA A 91 9.76 -4.40 -11.89
CA ALA A 91 10.04 -5.11 -10.64
C ALA A 91 11.53 -5.44 -10.46
N ARG A 92 12.09 -5.10 -9.30
CA ARG A 92 13.49 -5.37 -8.94
C ARG A 92 13.58 -6.21 -7.67
N GLY A 93 14.40 -7.25 -7.69
CA GLY A 93 14.61 -8.12 -6.54
C GLY A 93 13.34 -8.79 -6.03
N ASN A 94 13.44 -9.45 -4.87
CA ASN A 94 12.28 -10.15 -4.29
C ASN A 94 11.22 -9.17 -3.77
N SER A 95 11.64 -8.05 -3.16
CA SER A 95 10.73 -7.04 -2.62
C SER A 95 9.92 -6.36 -3.72
N GLY A 96 10.54 -6.03 -4.86
CA GLY A 96 9.84 -5.47 -6.02
C GLY A 96 8.88 -6.47 -6.66
N VAL A 97 9.23 -7.76 -6.73
CA VAL A 97 8.30 -8.80 -7.21
C VAL A 97 7.07 -8.90 -6.31
N ILE A 98 7.25 -8.95 -4.98
CA ILE A 98 6.11 -8.99 -4.05
C ILE A 98 5.25 -7.73 -4.19
N LEU A 99 5.85 -6.54 -4.27
CA LEU A 99 5.11 -5.29 -4.48
C LEU A 99 4.32 -5.31 -5.79
N SER A 100 4.90 -5.79 -6.90
CA SER A 100 4.18 -5.90 -8.17
C SER A 100 2.96 -6.81 -8.06
N GLN A 101 3.06 -7.91 -7.30
CA GLN A 101 1.95 -8.84 -7.11
C GLN A 101 0.90 -8.28 -6.14
N PHE A 102 1.31 -7.49 -5.15
CA PHE A 102 0.39 -6.68 -4.36
C PHE A 102 -0.44 -5.75 -5.27
N PHE A 103 0.23 -4.97 -6.14
CA PHE A 103 -0.47 -4.06 -7.04
C PHE A 103 -1.30 -4.77 -8.12
N LYS A 104 -0.90 -5.99 -8.53
CA LYS A 104 -1.73 -6.85 -9.37
C LYS A 104 -3.10 -7.10 -8.74
N GLY A 105 -3.11 -7.64 -7.52
CA GLY A 105 -4.34 -7.94 -6.81
C GLY A 105 -5.14 -6.67 -6.50
N PHE A 106 -4.45 -5.59 -6.13
CA PHE A 106 -5.10 -4.30 -5.90
C PHE A 106 -5.79 -3.77 -7.18
N SER A 107 -5.13 -3.87 -8.33
CA SER A 107 -5.69 -3.48 -9.63
C SER A 107 -6.89 -4.35 -10.02
N GLU A 108 -6.81 -5.67 -9.83
CA GLU A 108 -7.92 -6.59 -10.11
C GLU A 108 -9.15 -6.26 -9.24
N GLY A 109 -8.95 -5.86 -7.99
CA GLY A 109 -10.06 -5.48 -7.10
C GLY A 109 -10.75 -4.17 -7.48
N LEU A 110 -10.11 -3.33 -8.30
CA LEU A 110 -10.67 -2.08 -8.81
C LEU A 110 -11.08 -2.16 -10.28
N ASP A 111 -10.97 -3.33 -10.91
CA ASP A 111 -11.27 -3.50 -12.33
C ASP A 111 -12.71 -3.06 -12.67
N GLY A 112 -12.84 -2.27 -13.74
CA GLY A 112 -14.11 -1.70 -14.19
C GLY A 112 -14.71 -0.60 -13.30
N SER A 113 -14.05 -0.23 -12.19
CA SER A 113 -14.54 0.81 -11.26
C SER A 113 -14.15 2.21 -11.73
N THR A 114 -15.10 3.15 -11.69
CA THR A 114 -14.85 4.56 -12.07
C THR A 114 -14.26 5.37 -10.91
N ASP A 115 -14.72 5.08 -9.70
CA ASP A 115 -14.21 5.57 -8.43
C ASP A 115 -14.14 4.42 -7.40
N CYS A 116 -13.54 4.67 -6.24
CA CYS A 116 -13.29 3.65 -5.22
C CYS A 116 -13.93 4.04 -3.90
N GLY A 117 -14.85 3.20 -3.40
CA GLY A 117 -15.41 3.30 -2.05
C GLY A 117 -14.69 2.38 -1.06
N THR A 118 -15.20 2.31 0.17
CA THR A 118 -14.62 1.48 1.23
C THR A 118 -14.70 -0.03 0.93
N ASP A 119 -15.81 -0.50 0.37
CA ASP A 119 -15.96 -1.90 -0.05
C ASP A 119 -15.02 -2.26 -1.21
N ASP A 120 -14.84 -1.35 -2.17
CA ASP A 120 -13.90 -1.53 -3.29
C ASP A 120 -12.46 -1.59 -2.77
N LEU A 121 -12.10 -0.71 -1.84
CA LEU A 121 -10.79 -0.69 -1.19
C LEU A 121 -10.52 -1.99 -0.41
N ALA A 122 -11.49 -2.45 0.38
CA ALA A 122 -11.38 -3.71 1.13
C ALA A 122 -11.16 -4.91 0.18
N ARG A 123 -11.96 -4.99 -0.90
CA ARG A 123 -11.80 -6.02 -1.94
C ARG A 123 -10.42 -5.95 -2.61
N ALA A 124 -9.96 -4.76 -2.96
CA ALA A 124 -8.64 -4.56 -3.56
C ALA A 124 -7.50 -5.01 -2.62
N CYS A 125 -7.57 -4.66 -1.34
CA CYS A 125 -6.58 -5.12 -0.35
C CYS A 125 -6.61 -6.64 -0.13
N ASP A 126 -7.78 -7.27 -0.18
CA ASP A 126 -7.89 -8.73 -0.09
C ASP A 126 -7.20 -9.47 -1.23
N LEU A 127 -7.46 -9.03 -2.46
CA LEU A 127 -6.82 -9.61 -3.63
C LEU A 127 -5.33 -9.31 -3.62
N ALA A 128 -4.92 -8.11 -3.19
CA ALA A 128 -3.52 -7.76 -3.03
C ALA A 128 -2.80 -8.71 -2.05
N ARG A 129 -3.42 -9.04 -0.91
CA ARG A 129 -2.94 -10.08 0.03
C ARG A 129 -2.81 -11.42 -0.66
N GLU A 130 -3.84 -11.88 -1.36
CA GLU A 130 -3.85 -13.19 -2.01
C GLU A 130 -2.69 -13.33 -3.02
N HIS A 131 -2.50 -12.33 -3.90
CA HIS A 131 -1.44 -12.37 -4.90
C HIS A 131 -0.05 -12.24 -4.29
N ALA A 132 0.14 -11.38 -3.29
CA ALA A 132 1.42 -11.24 -2.60
C ALA A 132 1.86 -12.53 -1.90
N TYR A 133 0.93 -13.24 -1.22
CA TYR A 133 1.25 -14.53 -0.61
C TYR A 133 1.55 -15.61 -1.66
N LYS A 134 0.78 -15.67 -2.75
CA LYS A 134 1.00 -16.64 -3.84
C LYS A 134 2.29 -16.42 -4.61
N SER A 135 2.85 -15.20 -4.57
CA SER A 135 4.12 -14.90 -5.26
C SER A 135 5.34 -15.48 -4.56
N VAL A 136 5.19 -15.99 -3.34
CA VAL A 136 6.29 -16.54 -2.53
C VAL A 136 6.07 -18.03 -2.31
N ALA A 137 7.03 -18.86 -2.74
CA ALA A 137 6.89 -20.32 -2.67
C ALA A 137 6.76 -20.87 -1.24
N LYS A 138 7.37 -20.18 -0.26
CA LYS A 138 7.28 -20.49 1.17
C LYS A 138 7.10 -19.17 1.95
N PRO A 139 5.85 -18.67 2.07
CA PRO A 139 5.56 -17.45 2.82
C PRO A 139 5.99 -17.58 4.28
N VAL A 140 6.51 -16.50 4.84
CA VAL A 140 6.96 -16.44 6.25
C VAL A 140 6.32 -15.22 6.90
N GLU A 141 5.75 -15.42 8.09
CA GLU A 141 5.22 -14.34 8.92
C GLU A 141 6.33 -13.53 9.59
N GLY A 142 6.05 -12.28 9.95
CA GLY A 142 7.08 -11.31 10.33
C GLY A 142 7.76 -10.65 9.13
N THR A 143 7.16 -10.72 7.95
CA THR A 143 7.64 -10.06 6.73
C THR A 143 6.63 -9.01 6.24
N MET A 144 6.92 -8.34 5.12
CA MET A 144 5.96 -7.45 4.46
C MET A 144 4.62 -8.15 4.14
N LEU A 145 4.60 -9.48 3.96
CA LEU A 145 3.38 -10.25 3.77
C LEU A 145 2.42 -10.13 4.97
N THR A 146 2.95 -10.19 6.19
CA THR A 146 2.18 -10.02 7.43
C THR A 146 1.53 -8.64 7.51
N VAL A 147 2.29 -7.61 7.11
CA VAL A 147 1.78 -6.23 7.08
C VAL A 147 0.64 -6.10 6.06
N ILE A 148 0.83 -6.63 4.85
CA ILE A 148 -0.21 -6.66 3.80
C ILE A 148 -1.47 -7.37 4.31
N ALA A 149 -1.33 -8.53 4.98
CA ALA A 149 -2.45 -9.26 5.53
C ALA A 149 -3.21 -8.46 6.59
N SER A 150 -2.47 -7.84 7.53
CA SER A 150 -3.07 -7.02 8.59
C SER A 150 -3.81 -5.79 8.04
N VAL A 151 -3.29 -5.18 6.97
CA VAL A 151 -3.95 -4.07 6.27
C VAL A 151 -5.24 -4.52 5.61
N ALA A 152 -5.25 -5.67 4.94
CA ALA A 152 -6.46 -6.22 4.32
C ALA A 152 -7.56 -6.55 5.36
N ASP A 153 -7.17 -7.04 6.53
CA ASP A 153 -8.13 -7.29 7.61
C ASP A 153 -8.67 -5.98 8.20
N ALA A 154 -7.80 -4.99 8.44
CA ALA A 154 -8.21 -3.68 8.95
C ALA A 154 -9.13 -2.90 8.00
N THR A 155 -8.85 -2.90 6.69
CA THR A 155 -9.71 -2.23 5.71
C THR A 155 -11.09 -2.89 5.63
N ARG A 156 -11.14 -4.22 5.67
CA ARG A 156 -12.38 -5.00 5.69
C ARG A 156 -13.22 -4.74 6.94
N GLU A 157 -12.60 -4.76 8.12
CA GLU A 157 -13.27 -4.47 9.38
C GLU A 157 -13.81 -3.04 9.39
N ALA A 158 -12.99 -2.06 9.04
CA ALA A 158 -13.40 -0.66 9.04
C ALA A 158 -14.49 -0.34 8.00
N ALA A 159 -14.47 -1.01 6.83
CA ALA A 159 -15.54 -0.90 5.84
C ALA A 159 -16.86 -1.48 6.37
N ARG A 160 -16.82 -2.64 7.04
CA ARG A 160 -18.01 -3.26 7.66
C ARG A 160 -18.61 -2.40 8.76
N ASP A 161 -17.76 -1.67 9.50
CA ASP A 161 -18.18 -0.75 10.56
C ASP A 161 -18.75 0.58 10.02
N GLY A 162 -18.74 0.78 8.69
CA GLY A 162 -19.36 1.92 8.03
C GLY A 162 -18.55 3.22 8.11
N HIS A 163 -17.24 3.12 8.32
CA HIS A 163 -16.34 4.27 8.28
C HIS A 163 -16.23 4.88 6.88
N ASP A 164 -15.89 6.18 6.79
CA ASP A 164 -15.57 6.81 5.51
C ASP A 164 -14.17 6.40 5.01
N ILE A 165 -13.89 6.67 3.73
CA ILE A 165 -12.65 6.22 3.09
C ILE A 165 -11.39 6.81 3.74
N ALA A 166 -11.44 8.05 4.23
CA ALA A 166 -10.31 8.68 4.90
C ALA A 166 -10.01 7.99 6.24
N THR A 167 -11.06 7.67 6.99
CA THR A 167 -10.97 6.94 8.26
C THR A 167 -10.48 5.51 8.03
N VAL A 168 -10.97 4.81 7.01
CA VAL A 168 -10.49 3.46 6.65
C VAL A 168 -8.99 3.49 6.32
N LEU A 169 -8.53 4.47 5.52
CA LEU A 169 -7.10 4.62 5.21
C LEU A 169 -6.25 4.93 6.46
N SER A 170 -6.78 5.75 7.38
CA SER A 170 -6.10 6.03 8.66
C SER A 170 -5.96 4.77 9.51
N ILE A 171 -7.05 4.02 9.71
CA ILE A 171 -7.06 2.77 10.47
C ILE A 171 -6.09 1.75 9.87
N ALA A 172 -6.09 1.62 8.53
CA ALA A 172 -5.19 0.73 7.83
C ALA A 172 -3.71 1.13 8.01
N SER A 173 -3.41 2.43 7.97
CA SER A 173 -2.06 2.95 8.20
C SER A 173 -1.59 2.69 9.63
N ASP A 174 -2.45 2.93 10.63
CA ASP A 174 -2.13 2.66 12.03
C ASP A 174 -1.90 1.17 12.26
N ARG A 175 -2.76 0.31 11.71
CA ARG A 175 -2.58 -1.14 11.75
C ARG A 175 -1.26 -1.57 11.11
N ALA A 176 -0.88 -0.99 9.97
CA ALA A 176 0.38 -1.31 9.32
C ALA A 176 1.57 -0.99 10.23
N ALA A 177 1.57 0.17 10.89
CA ALA A 177 2.62 0.58 11.81
C ALA A 177 2.71 -0.35 13.04
N GLU A 178 1.58 -0.69 13.64
CA GLU A 178 1.51 -1.66 14.74
C GLU A 178 2.05 -3.04 14.32
N THR A 179 1.68 -3.52 13.13
CA THR A 179 2.14 -4.83 12.65
C THR A 179 3.64 -4.81 12.36
N VAL A 180 4.17 -3.76 11.73
CA VAL A 180 5.62 -3.59 11.51
C VAL A 180 6.38 -3.62 12.84
N ALA A 181 5.89 -2.96 13.89
CA ALA A 181 6.54 -2.99 15.20
C ALA A 181 6.59 -4.41 15.79
N ARG A 182 5.59 -5.25 15.51
CA ARG A 182 5.49 -6.62 16.02
C ARG A 182 6.25 -7.65 15.18
N THR A 183 6.65 -7.34 13.94
CA THR A 183 7.30 -8.35 13.08
C THR A 183 8.65 -8.82 13.64
N THR A 184 9.34 -7.98 14.41
CA THR A 184 10.58 -8.32 15.12
C THR A 184 10.40 -9.47 16.11
N GLU A 185 9.19 -9.63 16.66
CA GLU A 185 8.85 -10.71 17.60
C GLU A 185 8.46 -12.02 16.88
N MET A 186 8.20 -11.98 15.57
CA MET A 186 7.62 -13.11 14.82
C MET A 186 8.67 -13.96 14.12
N LEU A 187 9.87 -13.43 13.93
CA LEU A 187 10.99 -14.13 13.32
C LEU A 187 12.01 -14.50 14.40
N PRO A 188 12.15 -15.79 14.77
CA PRO A 188 13.07 -16.22 15.83
C PRO A 188 14.51 -15.72 15.61
N VAL A 189 14.95 -15.65 14.35
CA VAL A 189 16.27 -15.14 13.94
C VAL A 189 16.50 -13.66 14.26
N LEU A 190 15.44 -12.85 14.39
CA LEU A 190 15.52 -11.43 14.78
C LEU A 190 15.44 -11.23 16.30
N GLN A 191 15.04 -12.25 17.05
CA GLN A 191 15.03 -12.21 18.52
C GLN A 191 16.42 -12.44 19.12
N GLU A 192 17.35 -12.99 18.34
CA GLU A 192 18.72 -13.35 18.76
C GLU A 192 19.78 -12.29 18.38
N ALA A 193 19.39 -11.23 17.65
CA ALA A 193 20.25 -10.12 17.22
C ALA A 193 20.23 -8.95 18.22
#